data_AF-A0A8W8IIE7-F1
#
_entry.id   AF-A0A8W8IIE7-F1
#
_cell.length_a   1.000
_cell.length_b   1.000
_cell.length_c   1.000
_cell.angle_alpha   90.00
_cell.angle_beta   90.00
_cell.angle_gamma   90.00
#
_symmetry.space_group_name_H-M   'P 1'
#
loop_
_entity.id
_entity.type
_entity.pdbx_description
1 polymer ?
#
loop_
_entity_poly.entity_id
_entity_poly.type
_entity_poly.pdbx_seq_one_letter_code
_entity_poly.pdbx_strand_id
1 'polypeptide(L)'
;LTVDSYPSYTPILHRAIEVWYHDPAVTTPVLKLMAELAQSRSQRLLFDVSSPNGYLLFREVSKVIDSYGSRILTIGEVPKDQVYTMKLKGISVCFSMLKAALCGNYVNFGVFRLYGDNALDKAFGMFVKLLLSVSQRDLMDYPKLSQNFYSLLECLANDHMAFISSLEPQVFLYILATISEGLTALAYKWSSIQDTMVCTGCCATLDTVITYLFKNLTIKKKKRNHMQQNEAFLRILELHPEILQQMLSTVLNIIMFEDCRNQWSMSRPLLGLILLNEEYFNKLRDSIIASQPPDKQQAMVQCFENLMSGIERSLHTKNRDKFTQNLSLFRRDVNDSLKAANGQSPTHCTQFLDMMS
;
A
#
# COMPACT_ATOMS: atom_id res chain seq x y z
N LEU A 1 13.09 20.30 22.68
CA LEU A 1 14.40 19.63 22.80
C LEU A 1 15.32 20.24 21.76
N THR A 2 16.14 21.20 22.16
CA THR A 2 17.26 21.71 21.35
C THR A 2 18.23 20.56 21.09
N VAL A 3 18.89 20.56 19.94
CA VAL A 3 19.81 19.48 19.50
C VAL A 3 20.94 19.21 20.51
N ASP A 4 21.22 20.14 21.43
CA ASP A 4 22.16 19.97 22.54
C ASP A 4 21.71 19.00 23.66
N SER A 5 20.44 18.58 23.66
CA SER A 5 19.91 17.55 24.60
C SER A 5 20.08 16.10 24.10
N TYR A 6 20.68 15.96 22.92
CA TYR A 6 21.06 14.71 22.28
C TYR A 6 22.61 14.66 22.29
N PRO A 7 23.27 13.65 22.90
CA PRO A 7 22.84 12.27 23.12
C PRO A 7 22.56 11.86 24.59
N SER A 8 22.50 12.78 25.55
CA SER A 8 22.56 12.44 26.99
C SER A 8 21.41 11.56 27.53
N TYR A 9 20.20 11.68 26.97
CA TYR A 9 19.01 10.99 27.51
C TYR A 9 18.50 9.82 26.64
N THR A 10 18.97 9.71 25.40
CA THR A 10 18.57 8.64 24.47
C THR A 10 18.87 7.23 25.01
N PRO A 11 20.01 6.96 25.69
CA PRO A 11 20.28 5.64 26.27
C PRO A 11 19.23 5.19 27.30
N ILE A 12 18.66 6.13 28.07
CA ILE A 12 17.61 5.83 29.05
C ILE A 12 16.34 5.37 28.35
N LEU A 13 15.99 6.01 27.23
CA LEU A 13 14.82 5.64 26.42
C LEU A 13 14.98 4.24 25.81
N HIS A 14 16.18 3.92 25.29
CA HIS A 14 16.48 2.57 24.81
C HIS A 14 16.35 1.54 25.92
N ARG A 15 16.95 1.82 27.08
CA ARG A 15 16.89 0.89 28.21
C ARG A 15 15.47 0.68 28.70
N ALA A 16 14.65 1.73 28.67
CA ALA A 16 13.26 1.65 29.07
C ALA A 16 12.46 0.70 28.15
N ILE A 17 12.68 0.79 26.84
CA ILE A 17 12.05 -0.12 25.87
C ILE A 17 12.53 -1.56 26.05
N GLU A 18 13.82 -1.77 26.31
CA GLU A 18 14.38 -3.11 26.48
C GLU A 18 13.85 -3.83 27.73
N VAL A 19 13.67 -3.09 28.84
CA VAL A 19 13.27 -3.67 30.13
C VAL A 19 11.76 -3.81 30.23
N TRP A 20 11.02 -2.77 29.83
CA TRP A 20 9.56 -2.70 29.98
C TRP A 20 8.81 -2.97 28.68
N TYR A 21 9.38 -3.76 27.76
CA TYR A 21 8.74 -4.08 26.46
C TYR A 21 7.31 -4.66 26.60
N HIS A 22 7.02 -5.30 27.73
CA HIS A 22 5.74 -5.92 28.07
C HIS A 22 4.74 -4.93 28.69
N ASP A 23 5.16 -3.71 29.03
CA ASP A 23 4.31 -2.67 29.61
C ASP A 23 4.02 -1.55 28.59
N PRO A 24 2.80 -1.51 28.02
CA PRO A 24 2.37 -0.45 27.11
C PRO A 24 2.36 0.95 27.75
N ALA A 25 2.22 1.06 29.07
CA ALA A 25 2.20 2.34 29.78
C ALA A 25 3.57 3.03 29.73
N VAL A 26 4.65 2.26 29.65
CA VAL A 26 6.03 2.76 29.50
C VAL A 26 6.44 2.86 28.04
N THR A 27 6.20 1.81 27.25
CA THR A 27 6.66 1.76 25.86
C THR A 27 5.92 2.72 24.94
N THR A 28 4.61 2.88 25.09
CA THR A 28 3.81 3.74 24.19
C THR A 28 4.27 5.21 24.26
N PRO A 29 4.44 5.84 25.44
CA PRO A 29 4.95 7.20 25.52
C PRO A 29 6.35 7.37 24.93
N VAL A 30 7.26 6.42 25.17
CA VAL A 30 8.63 6.49 24.63
C VAL A 30 8.60 6.40 23.10
N LEU A 31 7.86 5.45 22.54
CA LEU A 31 7.72 5.31 21.08
C LEU A 31 7.09 6.56 20.45
N LYS A 32 6.07 7.14 21.08
CA LYS A 32 5.44 8.38 20.60
C LYS A 32 6.39 9.58 20.68
N LEU A 33 7.16 9.70 21.75
CA LEU A 33 8.17 10.74 21.88
C LEU A 33 9.19 10.64 20.73
N MET A 34 9.68 9.44 20.45
CA MET A 34 10.62 9.20 19.35
C MET A 34 9.98 9.48 17.98
N ALA A 35 8.71 9.13 17.79
CA ALA A 35 7.95 9.45 16.58
C ALA A 35 7.83 10.97 16.36
N GLU A 36 7.49 11.73 17.42
CA GLU A 36 7.42 13.20 17.36
C GLU A 36 8.80 13.82 17.10
N LEU A 37 9.87 13.26 17.68
CA LEU A 37 11.24 13.70 17.43
C LEU A 37 11.66 13.51 15.97
N ALA A 38 11.23 12.41 15.33
CA ALA A 38 11.45 12.15 13.90
C ALA A 38 10.56 13.02 12.99
N GLN A 39 9.48 13.58 13.51
CA GLN A 39 8.51 14.32 12.70
C GLN A 39 8.99 15.75 12.38
N SER A 40 9.20 16.02 11.08
CA SER A 40 9.54 17.35 10.54
C SER A 40 8.29 18.21 10.28
N ARG A 41 7.47 18.45 11.31
CA ARG A 41 6.32 19.36 11.17
C ARG A 41 6.81 20.81 11.05
N SER A 42 6.25 21.58 10.10
CA SER A 42 6.61 22.99 9.87
C SER A 42 8.11 23.23 9.64
N GLN A 43 8.79 22.30 8.96
CA GLN A 43 10.23 22.35 8.70
C GLN A 43 11.10 22.39 9.97
N ARG A 44 10.63 21.82 11.09
CA ARG A 44 11.39 21.77 12.36
C ARG A 44 12.77 21.09 12.23
N LEU A 45 12.92 20.16 11.29
CA LEU A 45 14.17 19.44 11.05
C LEU A 45 14.90 19.99 9.81
N LEU A 46 15.15 21.31 9.80
CA LEU A 46 16.06 21.95 8.85
C LEU A 46 17.49 21.87 9.39
N PHE A 47 18.18 20.79 9.04
CA PHE A 47 19.60 20.69 9.29
C PHE A 47 20.38 21.31 8.12
N ASP A 48 21.50 21.95 8.41
CA ASP A 48 22.43 22.37 7.36
C ASP A 48 22.96 21.13 6.60
N VAL A 49 23.31 21.30 5.33
CA VAL A 49 23.81 20.22 4.44
C VAL A 49 25.07 19.56 5.02
N SER A 50 25.83 20.30 5.84
CA SER A 50 27.03 19.83 6.55
C SER A 50 26.74 19.10 7.88
N SER A 51 25.49 19.10 8.35
CA SER A 51 25.15 18.65 9.69
C SER A 51 24.92 17.12 9.76
N PRO A 52 25.58 16.41 10.69
CA PRO A 52 25.35 14.99 10.89
C PRO A 52 24.04 14.68 11.63
N ASN A 53 23.34 15.69 12.14
CA ASN A 53 22.23 15.54 13.08
C ASN A 53 21.05 14.75 12.50
N GLY A 54 20.74 14.92 11.21
CA GLY A 54 19.70 14.15 10.54
C GLY A 54 20.00 12.65 10.49
N TYR A 55 21.25 12.32 10.14
CA TYR A 55 21.73 10.93 10.10
C TYR A 55 21.74 10.31 11.49
N LEU A 56 22.23 11.03 12.50
CA LEU A 56 22.22 10.57 13.88
C LEU A 56 20.80 10.31 14.38
N LEU A 57 19.87 11.25 14.17
CA LEU A 57 18.47 11.10 14.55
C LEU A 57 17.86 9.84 13.92
N PHE A 58 18.09 9.63 12.62
CA PHE A 58 17.60 8.42 11.95
C PHE A 58 18.21 7.14 12.52
N ARG A 59 19.50 7.14 12.88
CA ARG A 59 20.13 5.97 13.53
C ARG A 59 19.46 5.62 14.85
N GLU A 60 19.10 6.62 15.66
CA GLU A 60 18.40 6.37 16.91
C GLU A 60 16.97 5.89 16.69
N VAL A 61 16.26 6.46 15.72
CA VAL A 61 14.93 5.97 15.31
C VAL A 61 15.00 4.51 14.87
N SER A 62 15.97 4.16 14.01
CA SER A 62 16.20 2.79 13.56
C SER A 62 16.47 1.85 14.74
N LYS A 63 17.35 2.26 15.66
CA LYS A 63 17.67 1.48 16.85
C LYS A 63 16.47 1.28 17.78
N VAL A 64 15.63 2.31 17.96
CA VAL A 64 14.39 2.19 18.75
C VAL A 64 13.41 1.21 18.11
N ILE A 65 13.23 1.27 16.80
CA ILE A 65 12.39 0.33 16.04
C ILE A 65 12.91 -1.10 16.20
N ASP A 66 14.21 -1.30 16.03
CA ASP A 66 14.86 -2.61 16.12
C ASP A 66 14.79 -3.21 17.54
N SER A 67 15.10 -2.40 18.57
CA SER A 67 15.03 -2.82 19.98
C SER A 67 13.61 -3.15 20.42
N TYR A 68 12.64 -2.29 20.12
CA TYR A 68 11.23 -2.57 20.47
C TYR A 68 10.71 -3.77 19.66
N GLY A 69 10.93 -3.77 18.35
CA GLY A 69 10.45 -4.78 17.43
C GLY A 69 10.96 -6.19 17.78
N SER A 70 12.25 -6.32 18.04
CA SER A 70 12.84 -7.61 18.43
C SER A 70 12.25 -8.16 19.74
N ARG A 71 11.88 -7.29 20.68
CA ARG A 71 11.31 -7.70 21.97
C ARG A 71 9.82 -8.00 21.85
N ILE A 72 9.04 -7.15 21.19
CA ILE A 72 7.59 -7.36 21.08
C ILE A 72 7.25 -8.61 20.28
N LEU A 73 8.10 -9.02 19.33
CA LEU A 73 7.93 -10.28 18.59
C LEU A 73 8.15 -11.53 19.46
N THR A 74 8.79 -11.40 20.62
CA THR A 74 8.97 -12.48 21.59
C THR A 74 7.86 -12.56 22.64
N ILE A 75 6.90 -11.63 22.61
CA ILE A 75 5.76 -11.70 23.52
C ILE A 75 4.97 -12.98 23.21
N GLY A 76 4.64 -13.74 24.25
CA GLY A 76 3.89 -14.99 24.13
C GLY A 76 2.45 -14.77 23.70
N GLU A 77 1.58 -15.76 23.92
CA GLU A 77 0.16 -15.63 23.62
C GLU A 77 -0.45 -14.48 24.43
N VAL A 78 -0.98 -13.48 23.71
CA VAL A 78 -1.69 -12.35 24.29
C VAL A 78 -3.19 -12.60 24.15
N PRO A 79 -3.99 -12.40 25.21
CA PRO A 79 -5.45 -12.49 25.12
C PRO A 79 -6.02 -11.57 24.03
N LYS A 80 -6.95 -12.06 23.21
CA LYS A 80 -7.49 -11.34 22.03
C LYS A 80 -8.04 -9.95 22.36
N ASP A 81 -8.61 -9.79 23.55
CA ASP A 81 -9.11 -8.53 24.11
C ASP A 81 -8.00 -7.49 24.37
N GLN A 82 -6.76 -7.92 24.56
CA GLN A 82 -5.62 -7.06 24.90
C GLN A 82 -4.56 -7.00 23.80
N VAL A 83 -4.66 -7.81 22.75
CA VAL A 83 -3.73 -7.85 21.60
C VAL A 83 -3.45 -6.44 21.06
N TYR A 84 -4.48 -5.61 20.93
CA TYR A 84 -4.29 -4.24 20.46
C TYR A 84 -3.38 -3.43 21.37
N THR A 85 -3.68 -3.37 22.67
CA THR A 85 -2.95 -2.54 23.64
C THR A 85 -1.54 -3.05 23.87
N MET A 86 -1.38 -4.36 23.97
CA MET A 86 -0.11 -5.00 24.34
C MET A 86 0.86 -5.10 23.16
N LYS A 87 0.37 -5.29 21.93
CA LYS A 87 1.21 -5.54 20.74
C LYS A 87 0.95 -4.56 19.61
N LEU A 88 -0.27 -4.52 19.07
CA LEU A 88 -0.53 -3.84 17.79
C LEU A 88 -0.38 -2.32 17.87
N LYS A 89 -0.69 -1.71 19.03
CA LYS A 89 -0.59 -0.27 19.23
C LYS A 89 0.86 0.20 19.14
N GLY A 90 1.80 -0.51 19.72
CA GLY A 90 3.22 -0.17 19.61
C GLY A 90 3.75 -0.36 18.19
N ILE A 91 3.36 -1.46 17.52
CA ILE A 91 3.66 -1.69 16.10
C ILE A 91 3.12 -0.54 15.23
N SER A 92 1.89 -0.11 15.46
CA SER A 92 1.27 1.03 14.77
C SER A 92 2.09 2.32 14.95
N VAL A 93 2.63 2.58 16.15
CA VAL A 93 3.51 3.73 16.39
C VAL A 93 4.85 3.57 15.68
N CYS A 94 5.44 2.37 15.64
CA CYS A 94 6.65 2.10 14.87
C CYS A 94 6.46 2.38 13.38
N PHE A 95 5.33 1.99 12.78
CA PHE A 95 5.03 2.31 11.38
C PHE A 95 4.92 3.82 11.16
N SER A 96 4.21 4.53 12.04
CA SER A 96 4.13 6.00 11.97
C SER A 96 5.48 6.69 12.11
N MET A 97 6.32 6.19 13.03
CA MET A 97 7.66 6.73 13.29
C MET A 97 8.58 6.51 12.10
N LEU A 98 8.59 5.31 11.52
CA LEU A 98 9.38 5.00 10.34
C LEU A 98 8.94 5.87 9.15
N LYS A 99 7.63 6.02 8.92
CA LYS A 99 7.11 6.92 7.88
C LYS A 99 7.61 8.35 8.08
N ALA A 100 7.46 8.89 9.29
CA ALA A 100 7.89 10.25 9.61
C ALA A 100 9.38 10.47 9.34
N ALA A 101 10.20 9.45 9.64
CA ALA A 101 11.63 9.50 9.42
C ALA A 101 12.03 9.44 7.93
N LEU A 102 11.31 8.68 7.12
CA LEU A 102 11.54 8.57 5.68
C LEU A 102 11.07 9.82 4.92
N CYS A 103 9.88 10.35 5.25
CA CYS A 103 9.32 11.54 4.59
C CYS A 103 9.88 12.87 5.11
N GLY A 104 10.77 12.84 6.11
CA GLY A 104 11.20 14.06 6.81
C GLY A 104 12.11 14.99 6.00
N ASN A 105 12.64 14.54 4.86
CA ASN A 105 13.57 15.26 3.98
C ASN A 105 14.85 15.80 4.65
N TYR A 106 15.18 15.30 5.85
CA TYR A 106 16.33 15.73 6.64
C TYR A 106 17.52 14.75 6.54
N VAL A 107 17.39 13.67 5.76
CA VAL A 107 18.43 12.66 5.55
C VAL A 107 18.48 12.25 4.09
N ASN A 108 19.68 12.19 3.50
CA ASN A 108 19.89 11.54 2.22
C ASN A 108 20.23 10.06 2.44
N PHE A 109 19.26 9.18 2.22
CA PHE A 109 19.43 7.76 2.50
C PHE A 109 20.47 7.04 1.63
N GLY A 110 20.88 7.62 0.49
CA GLY A 110 21.96 7.09 -0.33
C GLY A 110 23.32 7.09 0.39
N VAL A 111 23.49 7.98 1.36
CA VAL A 111 24.72 8.14 2.15
C VAL A 111 24.98 6.94 3.05
N PHE A 112 23.94 6.31 3.63
CA PHE A 112 24.12 5.13 4.50
C PHE A 112 24.90 4.02 3.80
N ARG A 113 24.60 3.76 2.52
CA ARG A 113 25.30 2.74 1.72
C ARG A 113 26.76 3.13 1.44
N LEU A 114 27.05 4.41 1.24
CA LEU A 114 28.42 4.90 0.99
C LEU A 114 29.32 4.76 2.22
N TYR A 115 28.76 4.92 3.42
CA TYR A 115 29.50 4.83 4.68
C TYR A 115 29.39 3.45 5.38
N GLY A 116 28.72 2.48 4.76
CA GLY A 116 28.53 1.14 5.32
C GLY A 116 27.64 1.11 6.58
N ASP A 117 26.79 2.12 6.77
CA ASP A 117 25.87 2.19 7.91
C ASP A 117 24.58 1.43 7.58
N ASN A 118 24.27 0.43 8.40
CA ASN A 118 23.14 -0.48 8.22
C ASN A 118 21.85 -0.04 8.94
N ALA A 119 21.77 1.19 9.43
CA ALA A 119 20.59 1.69 10.13
C ALA A 119 19.31 1.61 9.26
N LEU A 120 19.40 1.95 7.97
CA LEU A 120 18.25 1.88 7.08
C LEU A 120 17.81 0.42 6.85
N ASP A 121 18.76 -0.46 6.58
CA ASP A 121 18.49 -1.89 6.33
C ASP A 121 17.92 -2.57 7.58
N LYS A 122 18.38 -2.21 8.78
CA LYS A 122 17.80 -2.68 10.05
C LYS A 122 16.35 -2.23 10.23
N ALA A 123 16.07 -0.95 9.97
CA ALA A 123 14.71 -0.42 10.08
C ALA A 123 13.76 -1.12 9.10
N PHE A 124 14.20 -1.34 7.86
CA PHE A 124 13.46 -2.07 6.83
C PHE A 124 13.28 -3.56 7.17
N GLY A 125 14.33 -4.23 7.63
CA GLY A 125 14.26 -5.63 8.07
C GLY A 125 13.30 -5.80 9.25
N MET A 126 13.30 -4.86 10.21
CA MET A 126 12.36 -4.88 11.32
C MET A 126 10.93 -4.56 10.88
N PHE A 127 10.73 -3.63 9.94
CA PHE A 127 9.42 -3.38 9.33
C PHE A 127 8.82 -4.68 8.76
N VAL A 128 9.60 -5.46 8.00
CA VAL A 128 9.15 -6.74 7.43
C VAL A 128 8.77 -7.74 8.53
N LYS A 129 9.61 -7.89 9.56
CA LYS A 129 9.31 -8.80 10.69
C LYS A 129 8.03 -8.40 11.43
N LEU A 130 7.85 -7.10 11.68
CA LEU A 130 6.64 -6.57 12.30
C LEU A 130 5.41 -6.78 11.41
N LEU A 131 5.54 -6.54 10.11
CA LEU A 131 4.49 -6.75 9.12
C LEU A 131 3.98 -8.20 9.12
N LEU A 132 4.90 -9.17 9.06
CA LEU A 132 4.57 -10.60 9.08
C LEU A 132 3.95 -11.07 10.42
N SER A 133 4.14 -10.30 11.49
CA SER A 133 3.60 -10.62 12.82
C SER A 133 2.17 -10.13 13.07
N VAL A 134 1.65 -9.30 12.17
CA VAL A 134 0.30 -8.72 12.20
C VAL A 134 -0.55 -9.49 11.21
N SER A 135 -1.76 -9.91 11.59
CA SER A 135 -2.65 -10.59 10.65
C SER A 135 -3.42 -9.58 9.77
N GLN A 136 -3.83 -10.02 8.59
CA GLN A 136 -4.74 -9.27 7.69
C GLN A 136 -6.02 -8.82 8.39
N ARG A 137 -6.62 -9.70 9.21
CA ARG A 137 -7.82 -9.38 9.99
C ARG A 137 -7.57 -8.24 10.97
N ASP A 138 -6.44 -8.25 11.67
CA ASP A 138 -6.08 -7.18 12.61
C ASP A 138 -5.90 -5.82 11.90
N LEU A 139 -5.33 -5.82 10.68
CA LEU A 139 -5.23 -4.59 9.87
C LEU A 139 -6.61 -4.00 9.56
N MET A 140 -7.63 -4.85 9.38
CA MET A 140 -8.99 -4.45 9.05
C MET A 140 -9.83 -4.10 10.27
N ASP A 141 -9.55 -4.71 11.43
CA ASP A 141 -10.31 -4.47 12.67
C ASP A 141 -9.80 -3.27 13.47
N TYR A 142 -8.56 -2.82 13.24
CA TYR A 142 -7.95 -1.70 13.95
C TYR A 142 -7.60 -0.52 13.02
N PRO A 143 -8.48 0.48 12.85
CA PRO A 143 -8.33 1.56 11.86
C PRO A 143 -7.02 2.36 11.98
N LYS A 144 -6.54 2.60 13.21
CA LYS A 144 -5.30 3.37 13.44
C LYS A 144 -4.04 2.57 13.06
N LEU A 145 -4.09 1.25 13.20
CA LEU A 145 -3.03 0.38 12.71
C LEU A 145 -3.01 0.41 11.18
N SER A 146 -4.19 0.20 10.57
CA SER A 146 -4.42 0.27 9.12
C SER A 146 -3.84 1.55 8.51
N GLN A 147 -4.24 2.71 9.05
CA GLN A 147 -3.82 4.01 8.55
C GLN A 147 -2.29 4.17 8.56
N ASN A 148 -1.65 3.83 9.68
CA ASN A 148 -0.21 3.97 9.80
C ASN A 148 0.55 2.98 8.90
N PHE A 149 0.02 1.76 8.74
CA PHE A 149 0.57 0.75 7.85
C PHE A 149 0.49 1.19 6.38
N TYR A 150 -0.71 1.46 5.85
CA TYR A 150 -0.87 1.81 4.45
C TYR A 150 -0.17 3.12 4.09
N SER A 151 -0.12 4.09 5.01
CA SER A 151 0.59 5.33 4.78
C SER A 151 2.12 5.16 4.77
N LEU A 152 2.66 4.23 5.55
CA LEU A 152 4.07 3.85 5.44
C LEU A 152 4.32 3.08 4.14
N LEU A 153 3.45 2.16 3.78
CA LEU A 153 3.57 1.35 2.56
C LEU A 153 3.58 2.22 1.31
N GLU A 154 2.72 3.23 1.23
CA GLU A 154 2.69 4.23 0.17
C GLU A 154 4.02 4.98 0.06
N CYS A 155 4.57 5.45 1.19
CA CYS A 155 5.88 6.10 1.22
C CYS A 155 6.99 5.17 0.72
N LEU A 156 7.01 3.91 1.17
CA LEU A 156 7.99 2.92 0.72
C LEU A 156 7.87 2.65 -0.78
N ALA A 157 6.65 2.58 -1.33
CA ALA A 157 6.46 2.39 -2.75
C ALA A 157 6.95 3.58 -3.57
N ASN A 158 6.70 4.80 -3.12
CA ASN A 158 7.09 6.01 -3.84
C ASN A 158 8.61 6.26 -3.83
N ASP A 159 9.23 6.19 -2.65
CA ASP A 159 10.62 6.63 -2.46
C ASP A 159 11.63 5.47 -2.38
N HIS A 160 11.15 4.28 -2.02
CA HIS A 160 11.99 3.10 -1.75
C HIS A 160 11.53 1.86 -2.54
N MET A 161 11.00 2.04 -3.76
CA MET A 161 10.51 0.93 -4.59
C MET A 161 11.54 -0.18 -4.81
N ALA A 162 12.83 0.16 -4.88
CA ALA A 162 13.92 -0.81 -5.00
C ALA A 162 14.00 -1.77 -3.81
N PHE A 163 13.63 -1.31 -2.60
CA PHE A 163 13.50 -2.17 -1.43
C PHE A 163 12.30 -3.11 -1.59
N ILE A 164 11.12 -2.60 -1.95
CA ILE A 164 9.92 -3.43 -2.16
C ILE A 164 10.16 -4.52 -3.22
N SER A 165 10.83 -4.18 -4.33
CA SER A 165 11.15 -5.15 -5.38
C SER A 165 12.22 -6.18 -4.98
N SER A 166 12.96 -5.93 -3.91
CA SER A 166 13.99 -6.85 -3.36
C SER A 166 13.45 -7.76 -2.26
N LEU A 167 12.19 -7.58 -1.85
CA LEU A 167 11.56 -8.40 -0.82
C LEU A 167 11.44 -9.87 -1.25
N GLU A 168 11.45 -10.75 -0.26
CA GLU A 168 11.17 -12.17 -0.46
C GLU A 168 9.76 -12.38 -1.01
N PRO A 169 9.54 -13.43 -1.83
CA PRO A 169 8.26 -13.67 -2.48
C PRO A 169 7.05 -13.65 -1.55
N GLN A 170 7.16 -14.32 -0.41
CA GLN A 170 6.06 -14.46 0.55
C GLN A 170 5.68 -13.11 1.16
N VAL A 171 6.67 -12.25 1.44
CA VAL A 171 6.43 -10.90 1.98
C VAL A 171 5.73 -10.03 0.95
N PHE A 172 6.17 -10.11 -0.31
CA PHE A 172 5.55 -9.34 -1.38
C PHE A 172 4.11 -9.79 -1.67
N LEU A 173 3.87 -11.10 -1.69
CA LEU A 173 2.53 -11.67 -1.82
C LEU A 173 1.62 -11.22 -0.67
N TYR A 174 2.15 -11.19 0.56
CA TYR A 174 1.43 -10.66 1.71
C TYR A 174 1.05 -9.19 1.52
N ILE A 175 1.98 -8.34 1.06
CA ILE A 175 1.72 -6.93 0.75
C ILE A 175 0.61 -6.79 -0.30
N LEU A 176 0.68 -7.54 -1.41
CA LEU A 176 -0.36 -7.50 -2.44
C LEU A 176 -1.73 -7.95 -1.90
N ALA A 177 -1.77 -9.03 -1.12
CA ALA A 177 -3.01 -9.48 -0.50
C ALA A 177 -3.61 -8.40 0.42
N THR A 178 -2.80 -7.75 1.26
CA THR A 178 -3.29 -6.64 2.10
C THR A 178 -3.79 -5.46 1.27
N ILE A 179 -3.13 -5.10 0.17
CA ILE A 179 -3.63 -4.04 -0.75
C ILE A 179 -4.99 -4.44 -1.33
N SER A 180 -5.17 -5.69 -1.77
CA SER A 180 -6.45 -6.16 -2.31
C SER A 180 -7.59 -6.09 -1.28
N GLU A 181 -7.31 -6.49 -0.04
CA GLU A 181 -8.25 -6.35 1.08
C GLU A 181 -8.54 -4.89 1.42
N GLY A 182 -7.52 -4.02 1.43
CA GLY A 182 -7.67 -2.59 1.66
C GLY A 182 -8.51 -1.88 0.59
N LEU A 183 -8.51 -2.38 -0.65
CA LEU A 183 -9.38 -1.89 -1.73
C LEU A 183 -10.84 -2.34 -1.55
N THR A 184 -11.06 -3.59 -1.13
CA THR A 184 -12.40 -4.14 -0.86
C THR A 184 -13.00 -3.71 0.47
N ALA A 185 -12.20 -3.18 1.41
CA ALA A 185 -12.66 -2.63 2.68
C ALA A 185 -13.81 -1.62 2.50
N LEU A 186 -13.74 -0.81 1.44
CA LEU A 186 -14.76 0.18 1.08
C LEU A 186 -16.12 -0.43 0.72
N ALA A 187 -16.12 -1.65 0.20
CA ALA A 187 -17.30 -2.32 -0.33
C ALA A 187 -18.23 -2.84 0.79
N TYR A 188 -17.64 -3.37 1.87
CA TYR A 188 -18.36 -4.18 2.84
C TYR A 188 -18.56 -3.55 4.22
N LYS A 189 -17.77 -2.53 4.59
CA LYS A 189 -17.71 -2.06 5.98
C LYS A 189 -17.80 -0.53 6.05
N TRP A 190 -18.97 -0.06 6.48
CA TRP A 190 -19.32 1.28 6.98
C TRP A 190 -18.44 2.45 6.47
N SER A 191 -18.94 3.13 5.45
CA SER A 191 -18.48 4.41 4.88
C SER A 191 -17.91 5.43 5.88
N SER A 192 -16.67 5.25 6.34
CA SER A 192 -15.93 6.23 7.13
C SER A 192 -14.93 6.99 6.26
N ILE A 193 -14.62 8.23 6.62
CA ILE A 193 -13.57 9.04 5.97
C ILE A 193 -12.22 8.31 6.04
N GLN A 194 -12.01 7.50 7.09
CA GLN A 194 -10.78 6.73 7.29
C GLN A 194 -10.59 5.65 6.22
N ASP A 195 -11.65 4.95 5.82
CA ASP A 195 -11.57 3.90 4.80
C ASP A 195 -11.31 4.51 3.42
N THR A 196 -11.86 5.70 3.17
CA THR A 196 -11.58 6.49 1.96
C THR A 196 -10.09 6.83 1.83
N MET A 197 -9.43 7.20 2.93
CA MET A 197 -7.98 7.49 2.95
C MET A 197 -7.13 6.22 2.76
N VAL A 198 -7.50 5.12 3.43
CA VAL A 198 -6.82 3.83 3.29
C VAL A 198 -6.87 3.34 1.85
N CYS A 199 -8.05 3.36 1.23
CA CYS A 199 -8.20 2.98 -0.17
C CYS A 199 -7.37 3.89 -1.10
N THR A 200 -7.34 5.20 -0.85
CA THR A 200 -6.51 6.11 -1.64
C THR A 200 -5.03 5.75 -1.55
N GLY A 201 -4.52 5.45 -0.34
CA GLY A 201 -3.16 4.97 -0.13
C GLY A 201 -2.88 3.62 -0.81
N CYS A 202 -3.85 2.68 -0.76
CA CYS A 202 -3.76 1.40 -1.46
C CYS A 202 -3.67 1.58 -2.98
N CYS A 203 -4.54 2.43 -3.56
CA CYS A 203 -4.53 2.77 -4.97
C CYS A 203 -3.21 3.42 -5.41
N ALA A 204 -2.69 4.37 -4.63
CA ALA A 204 -1.41 5.03 -4.90
C ALA A 204 -0.25 4.03 -4.87
N THR A 205 -0.20 3.20 -3.83
CA THR A 205 0.80 2.14 -3.69
C THR A 205 0.74 1.18 -4.88
N LEU A 206 -0.47 0.72 -5.22
CA LEU A 206 -0.70 -0.21 -6.32
C LEU A 206 -0.30 0.39 -7.67
N ASP A 207 -0.64 1.65 -7.95
CA ASP A 207 -0.24 2.35 -9.18
C ASP A 207 1.29 2.43 -9.27
N THR A 208 1.98 2.76 -8.18
CA THR A 208 3.45 2.82 -8.17
C THR A 208 4.09 1.45 -8.43
N VAL A 209 3.60 0.40 -7.78
CA VAL A 209 4.05 -0.99 -7.99
C VAL A 209 3.83 -1.42 -9.44
N ILE A 210 2.63 -1.19 -10.00
CA ILE A 210 2.30 -1.52 -11.39
C ILE A 210 3.12 -0.70 -12.38
N THR A 211 3.33 0.58 -12.11
CA THR A 211 4.18 1.44 -12.95
C THR A 211 5.59 0.89 -13.03
N TYR A 212 6.14 0.48 -11.89
CA TYR A 212 7.46 -0.11 -11.79
C TYR A 212 7.54 -1.42 -12.59
N LEU A 213 6.53 -2.28 -12.46
CA LEU A 213 6.38 -3.52 -13.22
C LEU A 213 6.33 -3.27 -14.73
N PHE A 214 5.44 -2.39 -15.17
CA PHE A 214 5.25 -2.05 -16.57
C PHE A 214 6.53 -1.52 -17.21
N LYS A 215 7.27 -0.64 -16.49
CA LYS A 215 8.58 -0.14 -16.94
C LYS A 215 9.58 -1.27 -17.10
N ASN A 216 9.72 -2.15 -16.11
CA ASN A 216 10.70 -3.24 -16.14
C ASN A 216 10.40 -4.29 -17.23
N LEU A 217 9.13 -4.64 -17.45
CA LEU A 217 8.73 -5.55 -18.52
C LEU A 217 8.95 -4.93 -19.91
N THR A 218 8.69 -3.63 -20.06
CA THR A 218 8.93 -2.90 -21.31
C THR A 218 10.44 -2.77 -21.62
N ILE A 219 11.28 -2.58 -20.59
CA ILE A 219 12.74 -2.49 -20.72
C ILE A 219 13.37 -3.86 -21.03
N LYS A 220 12.88 -4.96 -20.43
CA LYS A 220 13.35 -6.34 -20.73
C LYS A 220 13.19 -6.71 -22.21
N LYS A 221 12.15 -6.21 -22.90
CA LYS A 221 11.99 -6.40 -24.36
C LYS A 221 13.06 -5.65 -25.19
N LYS A 222 13.78 -4.67 -24.61
CA LYS A 222 14.77 -3.84 -25.31
C LYS A 222 16.23 -4.16 -24.99
N LYS A 223 16.58 -4.72 -23.82
CA LYS A 223 17.98 -5.06 -23.46
C LYS A 223 18.04 -6.32 -22.58
N ARG A 224 18.64 -7.39 -23.10
CA ARG A 224 18.61 -8.76 -22.53
C ARG A 224 19.72 -9.07 -21.49
N ASN A 225 20.63 -8.14 -21.17
CA ASN A 225 21.94 -8.56 -20.60
C ASN A 225 22.37 -8.09 -19.19
N HIS A 226 21.70 -7.22 -18.41
CA HIS A 226 22.29 -6.79 -17.12
C HIS A 226 21.31 -6.36 -15.99
N MET A 227 20.39 -7.22 -15.52
CA MET A 227 19.69 -6.91 -14.26
C MET A 227 19.23 -8.15 -13.47
N GLN A 228 20.17 -8.83 -12.81
CA GLN A 228 19.90 -10.07 -12.05
C GLN A 228 19.17 -9.85 -10.70
N GLN A 229 19.16 -8.65 -10.10
CA GLN A 229 18.56 -8.44 -8.78
C GLN A 229 17.03 -8.23 -8.79
N ASN A 230 16.44 -7.78 -9.90
CA ASN A 230 14.98 -7.55 -10.01
C ASN A 230 14.21 -8.75 -10.60
N GLU A 231 14.88 -9.89 -10.80
CA GLU A 231 14.23 -11.04 -11.45
C GLU A 231 13.29 -11.81 -10.53
N ALA A 232 13.61 -11.94 -9.24
CA ALA A 232 12.79 -12.73 -8.32
C ALA A 232 11.35 -12.20 -8.25
N PHE A 233 11.21 -10.89 -8.09
CA PHE A 233 9.94 -10.16 -8.10
C PHE A 233 9.14 -10.34 -9.40
N LEU A 234 9.81 -10.19 -10.55
CA LEU A 234 9.16 -10.36 -11.85
C LEU A 234 8.75 -11.82 -12.09
N ARG A 235 9.57 -12.78 -11.65
CA ARG A 235 9.28 -14.22 -11.76
C ARG A 235 8.04 -14.61 -10.95
N ILE A 236 7.84 -14.04 -9.76
CA ILE A 236 6.63 -14.33 -8.97
C ILE A 236 5.37 -13.93 -9.72
N LEU A 237 5.38 -12.80 -10.41
CA LEU A 237 4.23 -12.32 -11.17
C LEU A 237 4.04 -13.04 -12.50
N GLU A 238 5.13 -13.59 -13.07
CA GLU A 238 5.04 -14.54 -14.18
C GLU A 238 4.47 -15.90 -13.71
N LEU A 239 4.77 -16.32 -12.47
CA LEU A 239 4.31 -17.58 -11.88
C LEU A 239 2.91 -17.50 -11.26
N HIS A 240 2.49 -16.32 -10.80
CA HIS A 240 1.21 -16.07 -10.16
C HIS A 240 0.48 -14.87 -10.80
N PRO A 241 0.16 -14.93 -12.10
CA PRO A 241 -0.56 -13.85 -12.78
C PRO A 241 -1.97 -13.65 -12.22
N GLU A 242 -2.53 -14.66 -11.54
CA GLU A 242 -3.89 -14.64 -10.99
C GLU A 242 -4.08 -13.48 -10.00
N ILE A 243 -3.02 -13.06 -9.29
CA ILE A 243 -3.12 -11.99 -8.30
C ILE A 243 -3.43 -10.65 -8.96
N LEU A 244 -2.74 -10.32 -10.06
CA LEU A 244 -3.01 -9.10 -10.80
C LEU A 244 -4.38 -9.15 -11.49
N GLN A 245 -4.79 -10.34 -11.94
CA GLN A 245 -6.12 -10.57 -12.54
C GLN A 245 -7.25 -10.41 -11.50
N GLN A 246 -7.05 -10.93 -10.29
CA GLN A 246 -7.98 -10.75 -9.17
C GLN A 246 -8.08 -9.28 -8.76
N MET A 247 -6.95 -8.57 -8.65
CA MET A 247 -6.95 -7.13 -8.38
C MET A 247 -7.67 -6.34 -9.49
N LEU A 248 -7.44 -6.69 -10.76
CA LEU A 248 -8.13 -6.08 -11.90
C LEU A 248 -9.64 -6.27 -11.80
N SER A 249 -10.09 -7.50 -11.57
CA SER A 249 -11.50 -7.82 -11.40
C SER A 249 -12.10 -7.07 -10.21
N THR A 250 -11.39 -7.02 -9.09
CA THR A 250 -11.82 -6.35 -7.87
C THR A 250 -12.02 -4.86 -8.10
N VAL A 251 -11.02 -4.17 -8.65
CA VAL A 251 -11.09 -2.72 -8.90
C VAL A 251 -12.19 -2.41 -9.92
N LEU A 252 -12.32 -3.21 -10.99
CA LEU A 252 -13.37 -3.01 -11.99
C LEU A 252 -14.77 -3.20 -11.39
N ASN A 253 -14.98 -4.24 -10.59
CA ASN A 253 -16.25 -4.52 -9.92
C ASN A 253 -16.64 -3.38 -8.96
N ILE A 254 -15.71 -2.89 -8.16
CA ILE A 254 -15.95 -1.74 -7.27
C ILE A 254 -16.38 -0.50 -8.07
N ILE A 255 -15.74 -0.23 -9.21
CA ILE A 255 -16.11 0.93 -10.05
C ILE A 255 -17.49 0.77 -10.70
N MET A 256 -17.82 -0.44 -11.16
CA MET A 256 -19.05 -0.71 -11.90
C MET A 256 -20.28 -0.84 -11.01
N PHE A 257 -20.16 -1.48 -9.85
CA PHE A 257 -21.32 -1.94 -9.08
C PHE A 257 -21.46 -1.29 -7.71
N GLU A 258 -20.44 -0.58 -7.22
CA GLU A 258 -20.47 0.03 -5.89
C GLU A 258 -20.51 1.57 -5.94
N ASP A 259 -20.82 2.17 -4.79
CA ASP A 259 -20.68 3.61 -4.54
C ASP A 259 -19.20 4.01 -4.43
N CYS A 260 -18.46 3.83 -5.52
CA CYS A 260 -17.05 4.17 -5.68
C CYS A 260 -16.81 5.68 -5.49
N ARG A 261 -16.56 6.12 -4.25
CA ARG A 261 -16.21 7.52 -3.92
C ARG A 261 -14.79 7.90 -4.38
N ASN A 262 -13.92 6.91 -4.51
CA ASN A 262 -12.50 7.06 -4.86
C ASN A 262 -12.18 6.75 -6.33
N GLN A 263 -13.11 7.05 -7.24
CA GLN A 263 -12.97 6.73 -8.66
C GLN A 263 -11.67 7.28 -9.28
N TRP A 264 -11.30 8.50 -8.90
CA TRP A 264 -10.08 9.16 -9.41
C TRP A 264 -8.81 8.43 -8.95
N SER A 265 -8.79 7.94 -7.71
CA SER A 265 -7.65 7.18 -7.18
C SER A 265 -7.58 5.79 -7.81
N MET A 266 -8.73 5.14 -8.06
CA MET A 266 -8.80 3.79 -8.64
C MET A 266 -8.50 3.74 -10.15
N SER A 267 -8.71 4.83 -10.89
CA SER A 267 -8.52 4.85 -12.35
C SER A 267 -7.08 4.54 -12.78
N ARG A 268 -6.10 5.10 -12.06
CA ARG A 268 -4.67 4.96 -12.38
C ARG A 268 -4.16 3.53 -12.23
N PRO A 269 -4.33 2.85 -11.07
CA PRO A 269 -3.94 1.46 -10.95
C PRO A 269 -4.76 0.57 -11.89
N LEU A 270 -6.05 0.86 -12.14
CA LEU A 270 -6.86 0.08 -13.09
C LEU A 270 -6.26 0.09 -14.49
N LEU A 271 -5.88 1.26 -15.04
CA LEU A 271 -5.22 1.33 -16.35
C LEU A 271 -3.96 0.47 -16.38
N GLY A 272 -3.14 0.57 -15.33
CA GLY A 272 -1.95 -0.26 -15.17
C GLY A 272 -2.25 -1.76 -15.22
N LEU A 273 -3.27 -2.21 -14.47
CA LEU A 273 -3.70 -3.61 -14.43
C LEU A 273 -4.20 -4.09 -15.79
N ILE A 274 -4.98 -3.26 -16.51
CA ILE A 274 -5.49 -3.57 -17.86
C ILE A 274 -4.32 -3.74 -18.83
N LEU A 275 -3.37 -2.81 -18.87
CA LEU A 275 -2.24 -2.86 -19.81
C LEU A 275 -1.25 -4.00 -19.52
N LEU A 276 -1.20 -4.48 -18.27
CA LEU A 276 -0.45 -5.67 -17.89
C LEU A 276 -1.18 -6.98 -18.24
N ASN A 277 -2.52 -6.98 -18.23
CA ASN A 277 -3.36 -8.18 -18.39
C ASN A 277 -4.44 -8.01 -19.47
N GLU A 278 -4.06 -7.55 -20.68
CA GLU A 278 -5.00 -7.24 -21.77
C GLU A 278 -5.90 -8.43 -22.15
N GLU A 279 -5.35 -9.64 -22.21
CA GLU A 279 -6.11 -10.85 -22.54
C GLU A 279 -7.17 -11.17 -21.49
N TYR A 280 -6.83 -11.06 -20.21
CA TYR A 280 -7.77 -11.30 -19.12
C TYR A 280 -8.84 -10.20 -19.06
N PHE A 281 -8.47 -8.95 -19.29
CA PHE A 281 -9.43 -7.85 -19.38
C PHE A 281 -10.47 -8.09 -20.49
N ASN A 282 -10.05 -8.57 -21.66
CA ASN A 282 -10.99 -8.91 -22.74
C ASN A 282 -11.92 -10.07 -22.34
N LYS A 283 -11.41 -11.11 -21.68
CA LYS A 283 -12.26 -12.20 -21.15
C LYS A 283 -13.28 -11.69 -20.13
N LEU A 284 -12.85 -10.82 -19.22
CA LEU A 284 -13.73 -10.21 -18.21
C LEU A 284 -14.80 -9.35 -18.86
N ARG A 285 -14.42 -8.52 -19.84
CA ARG A 285 -15.34 -7.73 -20.65
C ARG A 285 -16.40 -8.61 -21.32
N ASP A 286 -15.99 -9.65 -22.02
CA ASP A 286 -16.89 -10.52 -22.77
C ASP A 286 -17.84 -11.27 -21.82
N SER A 287 -17.35 -11.71 -20.65
CA SER A 287 -18.17 -12.31 -19.59
C SER A 287 -19.21 -11.33 -19.03
N ILE A 288 -18.82 -10.07 -18.78
CA ILE A 288 -19.73 -9.04 -18.28
C ILE A 288 -20.81 -8.73 -19.33
N ILE A 289 -20.44 -8.61 -20.61
CA ILE A 289 -21.40 -8.37 -21.70
C ILE A 289 -22.38 -9.54 -21.82
N ALA A 290 -21.89 -10.78 -21.81
CA ALA A 290 -22.73 -11.97 -21.90
C ALA A 290 -23.72 -12.10 -20.73
N SER A 291 -23.38 -11.56 -19.55
CA SER A 291 -24.26 -11.52 -18.39
C SER A 291 -25.40 -10.49 -18.48
N GLN A 292 -25.32 -9.54 -19.43
CA GLN A 292 -26.37 -8.53 -19.61
C GLN A 292 -27.53 -9.06 -20.47
N PRO A 293 -28.76 -8.55 -20.26
CA PRO A 293 -29.91 -8.81 -21.13
C PRO A 293 -29.60 -8.51 -22.61
N PRO A 294 -30.11 -9.30 -23.58
CA PRO A 294 -29.76 -9.18 -25.01
C PRO A 294 -29.92 -7.77 -25.59
N ASP A 295 -30.95 -7.04 -25.14
CA ASP A 295 -31.26 -5.66 -25.52
C ASP A 295 -30.22 -4.63 -25.04
N LYS A 296 -29.44 -4.98 -24.00
CA LYS A 296 -28.41 -4.10 -23.40
C LYS A 296 -26.98 -4.50 -23.74
N GLN A 297 -26.77 -5.68 -24.33
CA GLN A 297 -25.42 -6.17 -24.66
C GLN A 297 -24.67 -5.20 -25.57
N GLN A 298 -25.34 -4.67 -26.62
CA GLN A 298 -24.72 -3.71 -27.54
C GLN A 298 -24.34 -2.39 -26.86
N ALA A 299 -25.17 -1.89 -25.95
CA ALA A 299 -24.86 -0.70 -25.16
C ALA A 299 -23.65 -0.93 -24.25
N MET A 300 -23.56 -2.11 -23.62
CA MET A 300 -22.41 -2.49 -22.78
C MET A 300 -21.11 -2.62 -23.58
N VAL A 301 -21.17 -3.19 -24.79
CA VAL A 301 -20.02 -3.22 -25.73
C VAL A 301 -19.52 -1.80 -25.97
N GLN A 302 -20.42 -0.87 -26.33
CA GLN A 302 -20.05 0.53 -26.59
C GLN A 302 -19.43 1.21 -25.38
N CYS A 303 -19.90 0.90 -24.16
CA CYS A 303 -19.32 1.43 -22.93
C CYS A 303 -17.84 1.03 -22.80
N PHE A 304 -17.52 -0.26 -23.00
CA PHE A 304 -16.13 -0.74 -22.92
C PHE A 304 -15.24 -0.23 -24.07
N GLU A 305 -15.80 -0.01 -25.26
CA GLU A 305 -15.07 0.64 -26.35
C GLU A 305 -14.73 2.10 -26.01
N ASN A 306 -15.71 2.84 -25.47
CA ASN A 306 -15.52 4.23 -25.04
C ASN A 306 -14.48 4.33 -23.91
N LEU A 307 -14.48 3.36 -22.98
CA LEU A 307 -13.49 3.28 -21.90
C LEU A 307 -12.06 3.26 -22.44
N MET A 308 -11.79 2.45 -23.46
CA MET A 308 -10.46 2.27 -24.06
C MET A 308 -10.19 3.23 -25.24
N SER A 309 -11.13 4.12 -25.57
CA SER A 309 -11.03 5.00 -26.74
C SER A 309 -9.82 5.94 -26.65
N GLY A 310 -8.90 5.75 -27.61
CA GLY A 310 -7.68 6.52 -27.75
C GLY A 310 -6.73 6.41 -26.54
N ILE A 311 -6.77 5.28 -25.84
CA ILE A 311 -5.80 4.91 -24.81
C ILE A 311 -4.62 4.20 -25.48
N GLU A 312 -3.42 4.68 -25.17
CA GLU A 312 -2.18 4.07 -25.67
C GLU A 312 -1.67 3.00 -24.69
N ARG A 313 -0.79 2.12 -25.16
CA ARG A 313 -0.06 1.18 -24.29
C ARG A 313 1.08 1.89 -23.54
N SER A 314 0.73 2.87 -22.72
CA SER A 314 1.68 3.68 -21.93
C SER A 314 1.08 4.12 -20.59
N LEU A 315 1.92 4.32 -19.59
CA LEU A 315 1.52 4.83 -18.27
C LEU A 315 1.93 6.30 -18.07
N HIS A 316 2.00 7.07 -19.16
CA HIS A 316 2.24 8.50 -19.08
C HIS A 316 1.06 9.25 -18.48
N THR A 317 1.33 10.35 -17.79
CA THR A 317 0.30 11.17 -17.11
C THR A 317 -0.85 11.55 -18.05
N LYS A 318 -0.54 12.00 -19.27
CA LYS A 318 -1.56 12.33 -20.29
C LYS A 318 -2.51 11.16 -20.61
N ASN A 319 -1.96 9.95 -20.73
CA ASN A 319 -2.76 8.76 -21.05
C ASN A 319 -3.62 8.34 -19.85
N ARG A 320 -3.07 8.43 -18.62
CA ARG A 320 -3.81 8.19 -17.37
C ARG A 320 -4.96 9.17 -17.17
N ASP A 321 -4.73 10.45 -17.44
CA ASP A 321 -5.76 11.49 -17.30
C ASP A 321 -6.90 11.26 -18.31
N LYS A 322 -6.55 10.89 -19.55
CA LYS A 322 -7.53 10.50 -20.57
C LYS A 322 -8.34 9.26 -20.15
N PHE A 323 -7.69 8.21 -19.67
CA PHE A 323 -8.39 7.02 -19.15
C PHE A 323 -9.33 7.38 -18.00
N THR A 324 -8.91 8.28 -17.11
CA THR A 324 -9.74 8.72 -15.98
C THR A 324 -11.00 9.46 -16.43
N GLN A 325 -10.90 10.26 -17.50
CA GLN A 325 -12.07 10.91 -18.13
C GLN A 325 -13.00 9.87 -18.76
N ASN A 326 -12.45 8.94 -19.54
CA ASN A 326 -13.22 7.85 -20.15
C ASN A 326 -13.94 6.99 -19.10
N LEU A 327 -13.26 6.68 -17.99
CA LEU A 327 -13.82 5.89 -16.88
C LEU A 327 -15.00 6.60 -16.19
N SER A 328 -14.97 7.94 -16.12
CA SER A 328 -16.07 8.74 -15.58
C SER A 328 -17.32 8.64 -16.46
N LEU A 329 -17.14 8.67 -17.79
CA LEU A 329 -18.24 8.47 -18.74
C LEU A 329 -18.74 7.03 -18.67
N PHE A 330 -17.83 6.05 -18.72
CA PHE A 330 -18.14 4.63 -18.60
C PHE A 330 -19.01 4.33 -17.38
N ARG A 331 -18.64 4.82 -16.20
CA ARG A 331 -19.41 4.59 -14.98
C ARG A 331 -20.81 5.18 -15.03
N ARG A 332 -20.96 6.38 -15.59
CA ARG A 332 -22.28 7.02 -15.77
C ARG A 332 -23.14 6.18 -16.70
N ASP A 333 -22.60 5.83 -17.86
CA ASP A 333 -23.34 5.12 -18.91
C ASP A 333 -23.70 3.67 -18.47
N VAL A 334 -22.83 3.01 -17.70
CA VAL A 334 -23.11 1.71 -17.04
C VAL A 334 -24.19 1.86 -15.99
N ASN A 335 -24.12 2.87 -15.11
CA ASN A 335 -25.14 3.11 -14.10
C ASN A 335 -26.52 3.41 -14.71
N ASP A 336 -26.58 4.17 -15.80
CA ASP A 336 -27.83 4.45 -16.51
C ASP A 336 -28.41 3.17 -17.15
N SER A 337 -27.54 2.34 -17.73
CA SER A 337 -27.91 1.04 -18.30
C SER A 337 -28.42 0.04 -17.22
N LEU A 338 -27.80 0.05 -16.03
CA LEU A 338 -28.17 -0.80 -14.90
C LEU A 338 -29.42 -0.29 -14.15
N LYS A 339 -29.57 1.03 -13.94
CA LYS A 339 -30.74 1.62 -13.26
C LYS A 339 -32.03 1.43 -14.03
N ALA A 340 -31.98 1.38 -15.37
CA ALA A 340 -33.13 1.03 -16.19
C ALA A 340 -33.66 -0.41 -15.97
N ALA A 341 -32.99 -1.24 -15.15
CA ALA A 341 -33.46 -2.57 -14.74
C ALA A 341 -34.17 -2.58 -13.36
N ASN A 342 -33.98 -1.57 -12.50
CA ASN A 342 -34.38 -1.63 -11.08
C ASN A 342 -35.82 -1.13 -10.83
N GLY A 343 -36.78 -1.75 -11.52
CA GLY A 343 -38.16 -1.88 -11.02
C GLY A 343 -38.32 -2.98 -9.97
N GLN A 344 -37.24 -3.71 -9.64
CA GLN A 344 -37.20 -4.75 -8.61
C GLN A 344 -35.93 -4.58 -7.76
N SER A 345 -36.09 -4.72 -6.45
CA SER A 345 -35.12 -4.50 -5.39
C SER A 345 -33.78 -5.26 -5.58
N PRO A 346 -32.63 -4.69 -5.15
CA PRO A 346 -31.31 -5.28 -5.37
C PRO A 346 -31.06 -6.41 -4.36
N THR A 347 -31.28 -7.66 -4.76
CA THR A 347 -30.93 -8.84 -3.92
C THR A 347 -30.14 -9.94 -4.63
N HIS A 348 -29.81 -9.81 -5.93
CA HIS A 348 -29.27 -10.95 -6.69
C HIS A 348 -27.84 -10.83 -7.22
N CYS A 349 -27.08 -9.75 -6.97
CA CYS A 349 -25.71 -9.63 -7.51
C CYS A 349 -24.58 -9.99 -6.53
N THR A 350 -24.88 -10.65 -5.40
CA THR A 350 -23.85 -11.12 -4.45
C THR A 350 -23.20 -12.45 -4.88
N GLN A 351 -23.72 -13.13 -5.91
CA GLN A 351 -23.22 -14.44 -6.36
C GLN A 351 -21.90 -14.41 -7.15
N PHE A 352 -21.39 -13.23 -7.54
CA PHE A 352 -20.15 -13.15 -8.30
C PHE A 352 -18.87 -13.48 -7.50
N LEU A 353 -18.92 -13.41 -6.17
CA LEU A 353 -17.77 -13.83 -5.32
C LEU A 353 -17.76 -15.32 -5.00
N ASP A 354 -18.92 -15.96 -4.88
CA ASP A 354 -19.00 -17.37 -4.48
C ASP A 354 -18.72 -18.34 -5.63
N MET A 355 -18.78 -17.89 -6.89
CA MET A 355 -18.48 -18.73 -8.06
C MET A 355 -16.98 -18.81 -8.43
N MET A 356 -16.10 -18.07 -7.74
CA MET A 356 -14.65 -18.06 -8.01
C MET A 356 -13.80 -18.53 -6.81
N SER A 357 -14.39 -19.27 -5.86
CA SER A 357 -13.66 -19.98 -4.80
C SER A 357 -13.18 -21.36 -5.25
#